data_AF-W9W359-F1
#
_entry.id   AF-W9W359-F1
#
_cell.length_a   1.000
_cell.length_b   1.000
_cell.length_c   1.000
_cell.angle_alpha   90.00
_cell.angle_beta   90.00
_cell.angle_gamma   90.00
#
_symmetry.space_group_name_H-M   'P 1'
#
loop_
_entity.id
_entity.type
_entity.pdbx_description
1 polymer ?
#
loop_
_entity_poly.entity_id
_entity_poly.type
_entity_poly.pdbx_seq_one_letter_code
_entity_poly.pdbx_strand_id
1 'polypeptide(L)'
;MRSDEIATEARRVLDICDACGYCNGFCDLFEAARRRPALSDGDLAHLANLCHACRNCLYACQYAPPHVFQVNVPRTLARLRQRTYAEYVWPKGLAFLLDHGRLSTLIVTLAATALMIGLVLTSLPPETLFDRHLGTGAFYRILPWETMAWIGAIPLGWSALAIGIGLRRYWRATRPGSARVTSRAFVRALRDVVLLRNLQGGGPGCNDLDDRPSHARRRLHQTLAAGVLLSLAATLVATLYHHALGWEAPYPALSAPVALGTLGGVCMTVGAIGLLWLKRRGDQTPTAPESRRADAAILGLLLWVALTGLALLIWRETGAMGILLAIHLGGVLALFILLPYSKLVHAGYRFISLLIEAMEQASGRKA
;
A
#
# COMPACT_ATOMS: atom_id res chain seq x y z
N MET A 1 15.56 -17.02 5.54
CA MET A 1 16.70 -16.23 6.03
C MET A 1 16.30 -15.66 7.37
N ARG A 2 17.16 -15.82 8.36
CA ARG A 2 16.98 -15.21 9.68
C ARG A 2 17.10 -13.69 9.57
N SER A 3 16.52 -12.97 10.52
CA SER A 3 16.52 -11.50 10.55
C SER A 3 17.93 -10.93 10.37
N ASP A 4 18.91 -11.48 11.08
CA ASP A 4 20.30 -10.99 11.08
C ASP A 4 20.99 -11.20 9.73
N GLU A 5 20.74 -12.33 9.06
CA GLU A 5 21.26 -12.61 7.71
C GLU A 5 20.81 -11.56 6.69
N ILE A 6 19.58 -11.04 6.81
CA ILE A 6 19.05 -10.02 5.89
C ILE A 6 19.81 -8.70 6.07
N ALA A 7 20.09 -8.29 7.31
CA ALA A 7 20.84 -7.05 7.56
C ALA A 7 22.31 -7.20 7.17
N THR A 8 22.94 -8.33 7.49
CA THR A 8 24.33 -8.62 7.10
C THR A 8 24.49 -8.60 5.58
N GLU A 9 23.55 -9.22 4.84
CA GLU A 9 23.57 -9.19 3.38
C GLU A 9 23.33 -7.78 2.82
N ALA A 10 22.47 -6.98 3.46
CA ALA A 10 22.27 -5.59 3.07
C ALA A 10 23.53 -4.74 3.24
N ARG A 11 24.26 -4.92 4.36
CA ARG A 11 25.55 -4.25 4.57
C ARG A 11 26.56 -4.63 3.50
N ARG A 12 26.79 -5.94 3.31
CA ARG A 12 27.70 -6.46 2.28
C ARG A 12 27.41 -5.87 0.90
N VAL A 13 26.14 -5.89 0.47
CA VAL A 13 25.74 -5.37 -0.84
C VAL A 13 25.97 -3.86 -0.93
N LEU A 14 25.61 -3.09 0.09
CA LEU A 14 25.78 -1.63 0.09
C LEU A 14 27.26 -1.22 0.18
N ASP A 15 28.09 -1.93 0.94
CA ASP A 15 29.53 -1.70 1.02
C ASP A 15 30.21 -1.93 -0.34
N ILE A 16 29.83 -3.00 -1.06
CA ILE A 16 30.32 -3.24 -2.43
C ILE A 16 29.85 -2.11 -3.37
N CYS A 17 28.60 -1.65 -3.23
CA CYS A 17 28.08 -0.56 -4.05
C CYS A 17 28.82 0.76 -3.78
N ASP A 18 29.15 1.04 -2.52
CA ASP A 18 29.88 2.23 -2.10
C ASP A 18 31.30 2.23 -2.66
N ALA A 19 32.02 1.11 -2.53
CA ALA A 19 33.37 0.93 -3.09
C ALA A 19 33.39 1.04 -4.62
N CYS A 20 32.38 0.48 -5.31
CA CYS A 20 32.28 0.52 -6.76
C CYS A 20 31.87 1.91 -7.29
N GLY A 21 30.92 2.55 -6.62
CA GLY A 21 30.44 3.89 -6.95
C GLY A 21 29.71 4.06 -8.29
N TYR A 22 29.63 3.03 -9.15
CA TYR A 22 29.07 3.12 -10.51
C TYR A 22 27.61 3.61 -10.54
N CYS A 23 26.80 3.18 -9.58
CA CYS A 23 25.38 3.54 -9.51
C CYS A 23 25.12 4.91 -8.84
N ASN A 24 26.17 5.63 -8.42
CA ASN A 24 26.00 6.97 -7.87
C ASN A 24 25.39 7.89 -8.95
N GLY A 25 24.32 8.61 -8.60
CA GLY A 25 23.54 9.42 -9.53
C GLY A 25 22.41 8.68 -10.26
N PHE A 26 22.27 7.35 -10.11
CA PHE A 26 21.10 6.63 -10.67
C PHE A 26 19.81 6.98 -9.92
N CYS A 27 19.89 7.06 -8.58
CA CYS A 27 18.77 7.44 -7.73
C CYS A 27 19.26 7.83 -6.32
N ASP A 28 18.39 8.48 -5.55
CA ASP A 28 18.68 9.00 -4.20
C ASP A 28 19.24 7.94 -3.23
N LEU A 29 18.96 6.64 -3.45
CA LEU A 29 19.41 5.56 -2.59
C LEU A 29 20.94 5.55 -2.41
N PHE A 30 21.69 5.64 -3.51
CA PHE A 30 23.15 5.49 -3.47
C PHE A 30 23.81 6.73 -2.89
N GLU A 31 23.26 7.91 -3.18
CA GLU A 31 23.71 9.16 -2.54
C GLU A 31 23.44 9.14 -1.04
N ALA A 32 22.28 8.63 -0.61
CA ALA A 32 21.96 8.46 0.80
C ALA A 32 22.84 7.42 1.49
N ALA A 33 23.23 6.34 0.80
CA ALA A 33 24.11 5.31 1.32
C ALA A 33 25.53 5.85 1.58
N ARG A 34 26.10 6.66 0.67
CA ARG A 34 27.42 7.30 0.85
C ARG A 34 27.53 8.14 2.12
N ARG A 35 26.43 8.80 2.52
CA ARG A 35 26.37 9.59 3.75
C ARG A 35 26.32 8.74 5.03
N ARG A 36 26.30 7.41 4.92
CA ARG A 36 26.01 6.45 6.00
C ARG A 36 27.02 5.28 6.02
N PRO A 37 28.33 5.55 6.21
CA PRO A 37 29.35 4.49 6.20
C PRO A 37 29.18 3.45 7.30
N ALA A 38 28.51 3.80 8.41
CA ALA A 38 28.27 2.87 9.52
C ALA A 38 27.18 1.83 9.24
N LEU A 39 26.27 2.10 8.29
CA LEU A 39 25.11 1.26 7.95
C LEU A 39 24.43 0.66 9.21
N SER A 40 24.08 1.54 10.16
CA SER A 40 23.34 1.17 11.37
C SER A 40 21.97 0.56 11.00
N ASP A 41 21.30 -0.10 11.94
CA ASP A 41 19.97 -0.67 11.66
C ASP A 41 18.95 0.41 11.24
N GLY A 42 19.06 1.63 11.79
CA GLY A 42 18.27 2.79 11.37
C GLY A 42 18.59 3.23 9.94
N ASP A 43 19.88 3.25 9.58
CA ASP A 43 20.32 3.58 8.22
C ASP A 43 19.80 2.55 7.20
N LEU A 44 19.93 1.27 7.51
CA LEU A 44 19.42 0.18 6.70
C LEU A 44 17.89 0.30 6.52
N ALA A 45 17.15 0.56 7.59
CA ALA A 45 15.70 0.76 7.53
C ALA A 45 15.30 2.00 6.71
N HIS A 46 16.09 3.08 6.77
CA HIS A 46 15.92 4.27 5.95
C HIS A 46 16.16 3.97 4.46
N LEU A 47 17.32 3.41 4.12
CA LEU A 47 17.74 3.09 2.74
C LEU A 47 16.79 2.08 2.08
N ALA A 48 16.35 1.06 2.82
CA ALA A 48 15.40 0.07 2.32
C ALA A 48 14.06 0.71 1.89
N ASN A 49 13.59 1.74 2.60
CA ASN A 49 12.36 2.46 2.27
C ASN A 49 12.58 3.61 1.28
N LEU A 50 13.79 4.17 1.18
CA LEU A 50 14.13 5.09 0.10
C LEU A 50 14.21 4.37 -1.27
N CYS A 51 14.59 3.09 -1.28
CA CYS A 51 14.60 2.25 -2.46
C CYS A 51 13.19 1.96 -3.00
N HIS A 52 12.94 2.40 -4.24
CA HIS A 52 11.66 2.17 -4.94
C HIS A 52 11.66 0.92 -5.83
N ALA A 53 12.69 0.09 -5.74
CA ALA A 53 12.86 -1.12 -6.54
C ALA A 53 12.73 -0.84 -8.05
N CYS A 54 13.39 0.22 -8.53
CA CYS A 54 13.40 0.59 -9.95
C CYS A 54 14.19 -0.40 -10.82
N ARG A 55 15.12 -1.16 -10.21
CA ARG A 55 15.91 -2.24 -10.82
C ARG A 55 16.96 -1.80 -11.83
N ASN A 56 17.00 -0.53 -12.23
CA ASN A 56 18.04 0.02 -13.12
C ASN A 56 19.46 -0.30 -12.62
N CYS A 57 19.69 -0.22 -11.30
CA CYS A 57 20.98 -0.56 -10.71
C CYS A 57 21.36 -2.03 -10.90
N LEU A 58 20.41 -2.97 -10.96
CA LEU A 58 20.72 -4.38 -11.19
C LEU A 58 21.12 -4.63 -12.65
N TYR A 59 20.36 -4.09 -13.61
CA TYR A 59 20.64 -4.30 -15.04
C TYR A 59 21.92 -3.63 -15.51
N ALA A 60 22.39 -2.60 -14.79
CA ALA A 60 23.67 -1.95 -15.06
C ALA A 60 24.84 -2.50 -14.22
N CYS A 61 24.60 -3.44 -13.29
CA CYS A 61 25.62 -3.87 -12.34
C CYS A 61 26.55 -4.94 -12.95
N GLN A 62 27.84 -4.64 -12.99
CA GLN A 62 28.91 -5.57 -13.38
C GLN A 62 29.06 -6.76 -12.42
N TYR A 63 28.56 -6.62 -11.19
CA TYR A 63 28.61 -7.62 -10.13
C TYR A 63 27.28 -8.33 -9.89
N ALA A 64 26.28 -8.11 -10.75
CA ALA A 64 25.01 -8.84 -10.71
C ALA A 64 25.25 -10.34 -10.95
N PRO A 65 24.34 -11.22 -10.48
CA PRO A 65 24.38 -12.64 -10.85
C PRO A 65 24.51 -12.82 -12.37
N PRO A 66 25.36 -13.75 -12.85
CA PRO A 66 26.02 -14.82 -12.10
C PRO A 66 27.41 -14.48 -11.51
N HIS A 67 27.84 -13.21 -11.46
CA HIS A 67 29.14 -12.83 -10.89
C HIS A 67 29.32 -13.35 -9.44
N VAL A 68 30.56 -13.67 -9.03
CA VAL A 68 30.89 -14.24 -7.71
C VAL A 68 30.35 -13.41 -6.53
N PHE A 69 30.28 -12.10 -6.65
CA PHE A 69 29.71 -11.21 -5.62
C PHE A 69 28.18 -11.22 -5.52
N GLN A 70 27.47 -11.73 -6.53
CA GLN A 70 26.02 -11.93 -6.53
C GLN A 70 25.22 -10.69 -6.08
N VAL A 71 25.60 -9.50 -6.53
CA VAL A 71 25.01 -8.23 -6.07
C VAL A 71 23.58 -8.08 -6.62
N ASN A 72 22.59 -8.05 -5.72
CA ASN A 72 21.19 -7.81 -6.10
C ASN A 72 20.50 -6.83 -5.14
N VAL A 73 20.81 -5.54 -5.32
CA VAL A 73 20.29 -4.44 -4.50
C VAL A 73 18.75 -4.46 -4.39
N PRO A 74 17.97 -4.60 -5.48
CA PRO A 74 16.51 -4.59 -5.38
C PRO A 74 15.95 -5.74 -4.54
N ARG A 75 16.51 -6.95 -4.65
CA ARG A 75 16.09 -8.12 -3.88
C ARG A 75 16.47 -7.99 -2.41
N THR A 76 17.70 -7.58 -2.13
CA THR A 76 18.22 -7.42 -0.77
C THR A 76 17.44 -6.36 -0.01
N LEU A 77 17.23 -5.18 -0.61
CA LEU A 77 16.45 -4.10 0.02
C LEU A 77 14.95 -4.41 0.07
N ALA A 78 14.41 -5.26 -0.80
CA ALA A 78 13.03 -5.73 -0.67
C ALA A 78 12.82 -6.59 0.58
N ARG A 79 13.76 -7.49 0.88
CA ARG A 79 13.73 -8.30 2.11
C ARG A 79 13.89 -7.44 3.35
N LEU A 80 14.89 -6.56 3.34
CA LEU A 80 15.14 -5.65 4.44
C LEU A 80 13.93 -4.75 4.73
N ARG A 81 13.25 -4.26 3.69
CA ARG A 81 12.02 -3.47 3.85
C ARG A 81 10.87 -4.25 4.46
N GLN A 82 10.68 -5.52 4.09
CA GLN A 82 9.66 -6.36 4.74
C GLN A 82 9.99 -6.60 6.22
N ARG A 83 11.27 -6.86 6.54
CA ARG A 83 11.75 -6.92 7.93
C ARG A 83 11.44 -5.60 8.66
N THR A 84 11.73 -4.45 8.06
CA THR A 84 11.41 -3.13 8.63
C THR A 84 9.93 -3.01 8.96
N TYR A 85 9.02 -3.46 8.10
CA TYR A 85 7.59 -3.40 8.40
C TYR A 85 7.22 -4.23 9.64
N ALA A 86 7.71 -5.46 9.74
CA ALA A 86 7.51 -6.30 10.93
C ALA A 86 8.21 -5.71 12.18
N GLU A 87 9.32 -5.00 12.00
CA GLU A 87 10.06 -4.36 13.08
C GLU A 87 9.35 -3.12 13.66
N TYR A 88 8.60 -2.38 12.85
CA TYR A 88 7.92 -1.18 13.33
C TYR A 88 6.41 -1.38 13.55
N VAL A 89 5.84 -2.52 13.15
CA VAL A 89 4.43 -2.84 13.37
C VAL A 89 4.03 -2.76 14.86
N TRP A 90 2.80 -2.34 15.09
CA TRP A 90 2.16 -2.35 16.40
C TRP A 90 0.71 -2.86 16.31
N PRO A 91 0.24 -3.63 17.30
CA PRO A 91 1.01 -4.28 18.36
C PRO A 91 1.90 -5.39 17.80
N LYS A 92 2.97 -5.71 18.52
CA LYS A 92 4.00 -6.65 18.06
C LYS A 92 3.50 -8.08 17.89
N GLY A 93 2.52 -8.50 18.70
CA GLY A 93 1.89 -9.81 18.57
C GLY A 93 1.19 -10.05 17.24
N LEU A 94 0.86 -8.99 16.48
CA LEU A 94 0.22 -9.08 15.17
C LEU A 94 1.21 -9.03 13.99
N ALA A 95 2.52 -9.03 14.25
CA ALA A 95 3.53 -9.02 13.19
C ALA A 95 3.43 -10.23 12.24
N PHE A 96 2.94 -11.38 12.72
CA PHE A 96 2.78 -12.59 11.92
C PHE A 96 1.86 -12.37 10.70
N LEU A 97 0.93 -11.41 10.78
CA LEU A 97 0.03 -11.05 9.67
C LEU A 97 0.81 -10.46 8.48
N LEU A 98 1.90 -9.73 8.74
CA LEU A 98 2.82 -9.24 7.70
C LEU A 98 3.68 -10.38 7.15
N ASP A 99 4.23 -11.21 8.04
CA ASP A 99 5.11 -12.33 7.67
C ASP A 99 4.40 -13.33 6.76
N HIS A 100 3.11 -13.60 7.04
CA HIS A 100 2.26 -14.51 6.28
C HIS A 100 1.25 -13.76 5.40
N GLY A 101 1.61 -12.58 4.89
CA GLY A 101 0.69 -11.64 4.24
C GLY A 101 -0.29 -12.26 3.23
N ARG A 102 0.12 -13.26 2.43
CA ARG A 102 -0.80 -13.96 1.51
C ARG A 102 -1.89 -14.74 2.25
N LEU A 103 -1.50 -15.58 3.20
CA LEU A 103 -2.43 -16.42 3.95
C LEU A 103 -3.31 -15.57 4.87
N SER A 104 -2.72 -14.59 5.54
CA SER A 104 -3.43 -13.64 6.40
C SER A 104 -4.47 -12.84 5.62
N THR A 105 -4.13 -12.35 4.42
CA THR A 105 -5.09 -11.66 3.55
C THR A 105 -6.25 -12.55 3.18
N LEU A 106 -5.99 -13.80 2.77
CA LEU A 106 -7.04 -14.75 2.40
C LEU A 106 -7.96 -15.06 3.57
N ILE A 107 -7.41 -15.47 4.73
CA ILE A 107 -8.19 -15.87 5.90
C ILE A 107 -9.03 -14.70 6.42
N VAL A 108 -8.43 -13.52 6.59
CA VAL A 108 -9.16 -12.34 7.11
C VAL A 108 -10.25 -11.90 6.13
N THR A 109 -10.01 -11.97 4.82
CA THR A 109 -11.03 -11.65 3.81
C THR A 109 -12.20 -12.64 3.86
N LEU A 110 -11.92 -13.93 3.90
CA LEU A 110 -12.96 -14.97 4.00
C LEU A 110 -13.74 -14.87 5.31
N ALA A 111 -13.05 -14.70 6.44
CA ALA A 111 -13.67 -14.58 7.76
C ALA A 111 -14.54 -13.31 7.86
N ALA A 112 -14.05 -12.16 7.42
CA ALA A 112 -14.81 -10.91 7.42
C ALA A 112 -16.04 -11.00 6.48
N THR A 113 -15.88 -11.63 5.31
CA THR A 113 -17.00 -11.86 4.38
C THR A 113 -18.03 -12.81 4.96
N ALA A 114 -17.61 -13.92 5.56
CA ALA A 114 -18.52 -14.86 6.21
C ALA A 114 -19.24 -14.23 7.40
N LEU A 115 -18.54 -13.41 8.20
CA LEU A 115 -19.14 -12.64 9.29
C LEU A 115 -20.23 -11.70 8.77
N MET A 116 -19.95 -10.93 7.72
CA MET A 116 -20.93 -10.00 7.15
C MET A 116 -22.13 -10.72 6.54
N ILE A 117 -21.91 -11.84 5.85
CA ILE A 117 -23.00 -12.68 5.32
C ILE A 117 -23.84 -13.22 6.48
N GLY A 118 -23.20 -13.79 7.51
CA GLY A 118 -23.89 -14.30 8.69
C GLY A 118 -24.75 -13.24 9.37
N LEU A 119 -24.22 -12.02 9.52
CA LEU A 119 -24.95 -10.90 10.10
C LEU A 119 -26.18 -10.49 9.28
N VAL A 120 -26.07 -10.48 7.95
CA VAL A 120 -27.23 -10.21 7.08
C VAL A 120 -28.27 -11.34 7.18
N LEU A 121 -27.82 -12.60 7.19
CA LEU A 121 -28.72 -13.76 7.29
C LEU A 121 -29.44 -13.86 8.64
N THR A 122 -28.84 -13.39 9.73
CA THR A 122 -29.49 -13.38 11.05
C THR A 122 -30.36 -12.13 11.30
N SER A 123 -30.13 -11.05 10.56
CA SER A 123 -30.87 -9.79 10.72
C SER A 123 -32.15 -9.73 9.88
N LEU A 124 -32.28 -10.57 8.85
CA LEU A 124 -33.42 -10.60 7.93
C LEU A 124 -34.16 -11.93 7.96
N PRO A 125 -35.52 -11.93 7.90
CA PRO A 125 -36.29 -13.13 7.63
C PRO A 125 -35.89 -13.76 6.27
N PRO A 126 -35.77 -15.11 6.17
CA PRO A 126 -35.35 -15.80 4.95
C PRO A 126 -36.17 -15.43 3.71
N GLU A 127 -37.49 -15.29 3.87
CA GLU A 127 -38.43 -14.88 2.84
C GLU A 127 -38.14 -13.50 2.23
N THR A 128 -37.50 -12.59 2.98
CA THR A 128 -37.22 -11.22 2.53
C THR A 128 -35.80 -11.03 2.00
N LEU A 129 -34.95 -12.06 2.07
CA LEU A 129 -33.52 -11.95 1.76
C LEU A 129 -33.24 -11.51 0.32
N PHE A 130 -34.09 -11.94 -0.63
CA PHE A 130 -33.98 -11.63 -2.05
C PHE A 130 -35.07 -10.66 -2.54
N ASP A 131 -35.73 -9.96 -1.63
CA ASP A 131 -36.70 -8.93 -2.00
C ASP A 131 -36.02 -7.67 -2.55
N ARG A 132 -36.76 -6.95 -3.40
CA ARG A 132 -36.31 -5.66 -3.92
C ARG A 132 -36.50 -4.59 -2.85
N HIS A 133 -35.41 -4.23 -2.19
CA HIS A 133 -35.39 -3.14 -1.22
C HIS A 133 -35.20 -1.80 -1.94
N LEU A 134 -36.30 -1.12 -2.28
CA LEU A 134 -36.30 0.17 -2.98
C LEU A 134 -36.66 1.33 -2.04
N GLY A 135 -36.18 2.54 -2.33
CA GLY A 135 -36.45 3.75 -1.55
C GLY A 135 -35.29 4.21 -0.66
N THR A 136 -35.44 5.39 -0.05
CA THR A 136 -34.46 5.96 0.89
C THR A 136 -34.24 5.04 2.08
N GLY A 137 -32.99 4.86 2.51
CA GLY A 137 -32.63 3.98 3.62
C GLY A 137 -32.76 2.49 3.31
N ALA A 138 -32.89 2.08 2.04
CA ALA A 138 -33.01 0.66 1.66
C ALA A 138 -31.88 -0.22 2.20
N PHE A 139 -30.65 0.29 2.26
CA PHE A 139 -29.51 -0.40 2.86
C PHE A 139 -29.67 -0.62 4.37
N TYR A 140 -30.28 0.34 5.07
CA TYR A 140 -30.42 0.31 6.53
C TYR A 140 -31.45 -0.68 7.02
N ARG A 141 -32.38 -1.10 6.13
CA ARG A 141 -33.29 -2.22 6.40
C ARG A 141 -32.58 -3.57 6.45
N ILE A 142 -31.49 -3.71 5.69
CA ILE A 142 -30.68 -4.94 5.63
C ILE A 142 -29.67 -4.97 6.76
N LEU A 143 -29.00 -3.84 6.97
CA LEU A 143 -28.00 -3.70 8.03
C LEU A 143 -28.15 -2.31 8.66
N PRO A 144 -28.53 -2.21 9.95
CA PRO A 144 -28.72 -0.94 10.61
C PRO A 144 -27.51 -0.02 10.45
N TRP A 145 -27.75 1.28 10.28
CA TRP A 145 -26.69 2.26 10.06
C TRP A 145 -25.62 2.22 11.17
N GLU A 146 -26.03 2.11 12.43
CA GLU A 146 -25.11 2.04 13.58
C GLU A 146 -24.13 0.87 13.43
N THR A 147 -24.64 -0.29 13.01
CA THR A 147 -23.83 -1.49 12.78
C THR A 147 -22.81 -1.25 11.67
N MET A 148 -23.23 -0.66 10.54
CA MET A 148 -22.32 -0.29 9.45
C MET A 148 -21.26 0.72 9.91
N ALA A 149 -21.67 1.73 10.67
CA ALA A 149 -20.79 2.78 11.16
C ALA A 149 -19.74 2.22 12.12
N TRP A 150 -20.12 1.39 13.10
CA TRP A 150 -19.19 0.80 14.06
C TRP A 150 -18.23 -0.21 13.42
N ILE A 151 -18.74 -1.07 12.52
CA ILE A 151 -17.91 -2.03 11.76
C ILE A 151 -16.89 -1.32 10.87
N GLY A 152 -17.21 -0.13 10.37
CA GLY A 152 -16.24 0.72 9.65
C GLY A 152 -15.26 1.45 10.57
N ALA A 153 -15.79 2.17 11.57
CA ALA A 153 -15.03 3.11 12.39
C ALA A 153 -14.03 2.44 13.33
N ILE A 154 -14.40 1.33 13.98
CA ILE A 154 -13.53 0.66 14.96
C ILE A 154 -12.26 0.09 14.28
N PRO A 155 -12.36 -0.74 13.22
CA PRO A 155 -11.17 -1.26 12.55
C PRO A 155 -10.33 -0.17 11.90
N LEU A 156 -10.96 0.85 11.30
CA LEU A 156 -10.24 1.98 10.71
C LEU A 156 -9.50 2.80 11.77
N GLY A 157 -10.14 3.09 12.90
CA GLY A 157 -9.53 3.79 14.03
C GLY A 157 -8.37 3.03 14.65
N TRP A 158 -8.53 1.71 14.85
CA TRP A 158 -7.45 0.82 15.27
C TRP A 158 -6.27 0.86 14.29
N SER A 159 -6.56 0.77 13.00
CA SER A 159 -5.55 0.81 11.95
C SER A 159 -4.82 2.15 11.86
N ALA A 160 -5.52 3.27 12.03
CA ALA A 160 -4.91 4.59 12.11
C ALA A 160 -3.97 4.71 13.32
N LEU A 161 -4.40 4.23 14.49
CA LEU A 161 -3.56 4.20 15.70
C LEU A 161 -2.32 3.32 15.52
N ALA A 162 -2.50 2.10 15.00
CA ALA A 162 -1.42 1.15 14.76
C ALA A 162 -0.38 1.69 13.77
N ILE A 163 -0.83 2.27 12.66
CA ILE A 163 0.04 2.95 11.69
C ILE A 163 0.74 4.14 12.34
N GLY A 164 0.01 4.98 13.07
CA GLY A 164 0.59 6.16 13.74
C GLY A 164 1.70 5.81 14.72
N ILE A 165 1.51 4.77 15.54
CA ILE A 165 2.54 4.26 16.46
C ILE A 165 3.75 3.71 15.69
N GLY A 166 3.51 2.91 14.64
CA GLY A 166 4.60 2.33 13.83
C GLY A 166 5.43 3.39 13.12
N LEU A 167 4.78 4.38 12.51
CA LEU A 167 5.43 5.53 11.88
C LEU A 167 6.22 6.36 12.88
N ARG A 168 5.69 6.58 14.10
CA ARG A 168 6.42 7.29 15.17
C ARG A 168 7.67 6.54 15.61
N ARG A 169 7.60 5.20 15.73
CA ARG A 169 8.77 4.37 16.07
C ARG A 169 9.83 4.42 14.96
N TYR A 170 9.40 4.27 13.71
CA TYR A 170 10.28 4.37 12.55
C TYR A 170 10.95 5.75 12.44
N TRP A 171 10.19 6.83 12.62
CA TRP A 171 10.72 8.19 12.66
C TRP A 171 11.81 8.33 13.73
N ARG A 172 11.55 7.86 14.96
CA ARG A 172 12.53 7.95 16.05
C ARG A 172 13.81 7.17 15.77
N ALA A 173 13.71 6.03 15.09
CA ALA A 173 14.86 5.17 14.79
C ALA A 173 15.68 5.63 13.57
N THR A 174 15.06 6.34 12.62
CA THR A 174 15.71 6.72 11.35
C THR A 174 16.06 8.20 11.24
N ARG A 175 15.46 9.07 12.08
CA ARG A 175 15.73 10.51 12.03
C ARG A 175 17.20 10.81 12.33
N PRO A 176 17.84 11.72 11.57
CA PRO A 176 19.15 12.25 11.95
C PRO A 176 19.02 13.06 13.24
N GLY A 177 19.94 12.91 14.19
CA GLY A 177 19.90 13.62 15.48
C GLY A 177 19.96 15.15 15.37
N SER A 178 20.47 15.69 14.26
CA SER A 178 20.70 17.13 14.04
C SER A 178 19.74 17.81 13.05
N ALA A 179 18.95 17.06 12.28
CA ALA A 179 18.15 17.62 11.19
C ALA A 179 16.76 18.06 11.67
N ARG A 180 16.41 19.34 11.44
CA ARG A 180 15.07 19.87 11.74
C ARG A 180 14.14 19.70 10.54
N VAL A 181 12.86 19.40 10.82
CA VAL A 181 11.83 19.38 9.78
C VAL A 181 11.59 20.83 9.33
N THR A 182 11.90 21.11 8.06
CA THR A 182 11.63 22.41 7.44
C THR A 182 10.41 22.32 6.52
N SER A 183 9.69 23.43 6.34
CA SER A 183 8.55 23.50 5.42
C SER A 183 8.95 23.12 3.98
N ARG A 184 10.13 23.55 3.54
CA ARG A 184 10.70 23.21 2.22
C ARG A 184 10.92 21.71 2.06
N ALA A 185 11.50 21.04 3.06
CA ALA A 185 11.71 19.59 3.02
C ALA A 185 10.37 18.82 2.98
N PHE A 186 9.39 19.27 3.76
CA PHE A 186 8.05 18.68 3.78
C PHE A 186 7.35 18.80 2.42
N VAL A 187 7.32 19.99 1.83
CA VAL A 187 6.70 20.21 0.51
C VAL A 187 7.39 19.39 -0.57
N ARG A 188 8.73 19.29 -0.52
CA ARG A 188 9.50 18.47 -1.46
C ARG A 188 9.17 16.99 -1.32
N ALA A 189 9.14 16.46 -0.10
CA ALA A 189 8.79 15.05 0.14
C ALA A 189 7.36 14.74 -0.30
N LEU A 190 6.41 15.65 -0.03
CA LEU A 190 5.03 15.51 -0.48
C LEU A 190 4.94 15.48 -2.02
N ARG A 191 5.64 16.40 -2.69
CA ARG A 191 5.71 16.43 -4.17
C ARG A 191 6.30 15.14 -4.72
N ASP A 192 7.36 14.62 -4.13
CA ASP A 192 8.02 13.39 -4.57
C ASP A 192 7.11 12.16 -4.43
N VAL A 193 6.31 12.09 -3.35
CA VAL A 193 5.29 11.04 -3.15
C VAL A 193 4.16 11.15 -4.17
N VAL A 194 3.59 12.35 -4.38
CA VAL A 194 2.47 12.53 -5.32
C VAL A 194 2.89 12.26 -6.77
N LEU A 195 4.06 12.77 -7.18
CA LEU A 195 4.57 12.57 -8.54
C LEU A 195 5.23 11.20 -8.75
N LEU A 196 5.41 10.44 -7.67
CA LEU A 196 6.19 9.21 -7.61
C LEU A 196 7.54 9.38 -8.31
N ARG A 197 8.31 10.41 -7.92
CA ARG A 197 9.60 10.77 -8.57
C ARG A 197 10.54 9.57 -8.62
N ASN A 198 10.67 8.84 -7.53
CA ASN A 198 11.57 7.69 -7.42
C ASN A 198 11.12 6.46 -8.24
N LEU A 199 9.92 6.49 -8.84
CA LEU A 199 9.46 5.52 -9.83
C LEU A 199 9.71 5.95 -11.28
N GLN A 200 10.45 7.05 -11.49
CA GLN A 200 10.94 7.47 -12.81
C GLN A 200 12.34 6.96 -13.12
N GLY A 201 13.02 6.31 -12.19
CA GLY A 201 14.33 5.69 -12.42
C GLY A 201 15.44 6.62 -12.88
N GLY A 202 15.44 7.86 -12.38
CA GLY A 202 16.37 8.90 -12.82
C GLY A 202 15.94 9.62 -14.11
N GLY A 203 14.77 9.32 -14.65
CA GLY A 203 14.26 9.92 -15.89
C GLY A 203 13.65 8.91 -16.86
N PRO A 204 14.39 7.91 -17.36
CA PRO A 204 13.95 7.03 -18.46
C PRO A 204 12.86 6.02 -18.08
N GLY A 205 12.57 5.84 -16.79
CA GLY A 205 11.66 4.81 -16.29
C GLY A 205 12.38 3.70 -15.52
N CYS A 206 11.61 2.68 -15.14
CA CYS A 206 12.10 1.53 -14.38
C CYS A 206 12.09 0.25 -15.21
N ASN A 207 13.05 -0.62 -14.93
CA ASN A 207 13.20 -1.94 -15.53
C ASN A 207 12.22 -2.96 -14.93
N ASP A 208 10.94 -2.80 -15.25
CA ASP A 208 9.85 -3.59 -14.66
C ASP A 208 9.62 -4.94 -15.33
N LEU A 209 9.77 -4.99 -16.65
CA LEU A 209 9.59 -6.22 -17.44
C LEU A 209 10.92 -6.91 -17.68
N ASP A 210 11.90 -6.17 -18.15
CA ASP A 210 13.21 -6.63 -18.61
C ASP A 210 14.23 -5.48 -18.47
N ASP A 211 15.32 -5.54 -19.22
CA ASP A 211 16.38 -4.51 -19.30
C ASP A 211 15.94 -3.20 -19.98
N ARG A 212 14.70 -3.11 -20.48
CA ARG A 212 14.16 -1.88 -21.07
C ARG A 212 13.46 -1.02 -20.02
N PRO A 213 13.77 0.28 -19.95
CA PRO A 213 13.13 1.17 -19.00
C PRO A 213 11.69 1.49 -19.44
N SER A 214 10.77 1.56 -18.48
CA SER A 214 9.35 1.86 -18.72
C SER A 214 8.73 2.69 -17.60
N HIS A 215 7.73 3.51 -17.95
CA HIS A 215 6.90 4.22 -16.97
C HIS A 215 5.61 3.49 -16.61
N ALA A 216 5.41 2.26 -17.11
CA ALA A 216 4.17 1.50 -16.92
C ALA A 216 3.81 1.34 -15.44
N ARG A 217 4.75 0.89 -14.60
CA ARG A 217 4.49 0.72 -13.16
C ARG A 217 4.14 2.03 -12.47
N ARG A 218 4.79 3.13 -12.84
CA ARG A 218 4.50 4.47 -12.29
C ARG A 218 3.05 4.86 -12.61
N ARG A 219 2.65 4.79 -13.88
CA ARG A 219 1.29 5.15 -14.33
C ARG A 219 0.24 4.28 -13.65
N LEU A 220 0.42 2.95 -13.68
CA LEU A 220 -0.51 2.00 -13.06
C LEU A 220 -0.62 2.20 -11.54
N HIS A 221 0.48 2.51 -10.86
CA HIS A 221 0.45 2.81 -9.43
C HIS A 221 -0.23 4.15 -9.13
N GLN A 222 -0.08 5.16 -9.99
CA GLN A 222 -0.84 6.41 -9.88
C GLN A 222 -2.33 6.17 -10.11
N THR A 223 -2.71 5.37 -11.12
CA THR A 223 -4.10 4.99 -11.35
C THR A 223 -4.70 4.26 -10.15
N LEU A 224 -3.97 3.29 -9.58
CA LEU A 224 -4.41 2.58 -8.37
C LEU A 224 -4.57 3.53 -7.18
N ALA A 225 -3.58 4.39 -6.92
CA ALA A 225 -3.61 5.33 -5.80
C ALA A 225 -4.73 6.37 -5.96
N ALA A 226 -4.91 6.91 -7.16
CA ALA A 226 -6.03 7.80 -7.49
C ALA A 226 -7.36 7.08 -7.26
N GLY A 227 -7.48 5.82 -7.66
CA GLY A 227 -8.67 5.02 -7.42
C GLY A 227 -9.01 4.88 -5.94
N VAL A 228 -8.02 4.58 -5.10
CA VAL A 228 -8.21 4.50 -3.63
C VAL A 228 -8.63 5.86 -3.05
N LEU A 229 -7.98 6.95 -3.47
CA LEU A 229 -8.29 8.31 -3.00
C LEU A 229 -9.68 8.78 -3.42
N LEU A 230 -10.11 8.45 -4.64
CA LEU A 230 -11.45 8.75 -5.13
C LEU A 230 -12.52 7.95 -4.38
N SER A 231 -12.28 6.66 -4.11
CA SER A 231 -13.17 5.84 -3.27
C SER A 231 -13.27 6.39 -1.84
N LEU A 232 -12.15 6.84 -1.25
CA LEU A 232 -12.18 7.51 0.05
C LEU A 232 -12.97 8.82 -0.01
N ALA A 233 -12.76 9.64 -1.05
CA ALA A 233 -13.51 10.88 -1.25
C ALA A 233 -15.02 10.61 -1.40
N ALA A 234 -15.41 9.54 -2.10
CA ALA A 234 -16.79 9.12 -2.21
C ALA A 234 -17.42 8.84 -0.83
N THR A 235 -16.71 8.10 0.03
CA THR A 235 -17.14 7.82 1.41
C THR A 235 -17.26 9.11 2.23
N LEU A 236 -16.27 10.00 2.15
CA LEU A 236 -16.29 11.28 2.89
C LEU A 236 -17.46 12.18 2.45
N VAL A 237 -17.72 12.28 1.15
CA VAL A 237 -18.87 13.04 0.62
C VAL A 237 -20.19 12.38 1.02
N ALA A 238 -20.29 11.05 0.99
CA ALA A 238 -21.47 10.32 1.47
C ALA A 238 -21.72 10.57 2.96
N THR A 239 -20.68 10.59 3.79
CA THR A 239 -20.77 10.92 5.22
C THR A 239 -21.24 12.35 5.42
N LEU A 240 -20.73 13.30 4.64
CA LEU A 240 -21.19 14.70 4.66
C LEU A 240 -22.66 14.81 4.28
N TYR A 241 -23.08 14.12 3.21
CA TYR A 241 -24.48 14.10 2.75
C TYR A 241 -25.41 13.60 3.87
N HIS A 242 -25.03 12.51 4.53
CA HIS A 242 -25.85 11.93 5.59
C HIS A 242 -25.93 12.85 6.83
N HIS A 243 -24.79 13.33 7.35
CA HIS A 243 -24.78 14.05 8.63
C HIS A 243 -25.04 15.55 8.53
N ALA A 244 -24.61 16.21 7.44
CA ALA A 244 -24.79 17.65 7.29
C ALA A 244 -26.04 18.01 6.48
N LEU A 245 -26.45 17.17 5.53
CA LEU A 245 -27.58 17.45 4.64
C LEU A 245 -28.81 16.55 4.90
N GLY A 246 -28.68 15.51 5.74
CA GLY A 246 -29.75 14.54 6.00
C GLY A 246 -30.11 13.68 4.79
N TRP A 247 -29.23 13.61 3.77
CA TRP A 247 -29.49 12.84 2.56
C TRP A 247 -29.05 11.40 2.77
N GLU A 248 -30.00 10.48 2.75
CA GLU A 248 -29.75 9.06 2.96
C GLU A 248 -29.51 8.31 1.64
N ALA A 249 -28.61 7.32 1.68
CA ALA A 249 -28.42 6.38 0.59
C ALA A 249 -29.66 5.47 0.41
N PRO A 250 -29.93 4.92 -0.78
CA PRO A 250 -29.17 4.95 -2.03
C PRO A 250 -29.22 6.31 -2.76
N TYR A 251 -28.05 6.79 -3.22
CA TYR A 251 -27.95 8.03 -3.98
C TYR A 251 -28.18 7.85 -5.50
N PRO A 252 -28.67 8.89 -6.21
CA PRO A 252 -28.78 8.88 -7.67
C PRO A 252 -27.45 8.58 -8.37
N ALA A 253 -27.50 8.01 -9.57
CA ALA A 253 -26.31 7.57 -10.31
C ALA A 253 -25.31 8.72 -10.61
N LEU A 254 -25.81 9.93 -10.83
CA LEU A 254 -25.00 11.13 -11.11
C LEU A 254 -24.59 11.92 -9.85
N SER A 255 -24.94 11.43 -8.66
CA SER A 255 -24.52 12.08 -7.42
C SER A 255 -23.00 12.01 -7.23
N ALA A 256 -22.43 13.00 -6.54
CA ALA A 256 -21.00 13.07 -6.29
C ALA A 256 -20.42 11.79 -5.63
N PRO A 257 -21.06 11.18 -4.59
CA PRO A 257 -20.57 9.92 -4.03
C PRO A 257 -20.50 8.78 -5.04
N VAL A 258 -21.53 8.63 -5.89
CA VAL A 258 -21.59 7.54 -6.87
C VAL A 258 -20.59 7.76 -7.99
N ALA A 259 -20.45 8.98 -8.51
CA ALA A 259 -19.48 9.30 -9.56
C ALA A 259 -18.04 9.09 -9.09
N LEU A 260 -17.69 9.61 -7.90
CA LEU A 260 -16.36 9.42 -7.30
C LEU A 260 -16.08 7.94 -7.01
N GLY A 261 -17.06 7.21 -6.46
CA GLY A 261 -16.92 5.79 -6.15
C GLY A 261 -16.77 4.93 -7.41
N THR A 262 -17.52 5.25 -8.47
CA THR A 262 -17.43 4.54 -9.76
C THR A 262 -16.08 4.75 -10.41
N LEU A 263 -15.63 6.01 -10.54
CA LEU A 263 -14.32 6.33 -11.08
C LEU A 263 -13.20 5.70 -10.22
N GLY A 264 -13.36 5.77 -8.90
CA GLY A 264 -12.47 5.14 -7.93
C GLY A 264 -12.33 3.63 -8.16
N GLY A 265 -13.45 2.92 -8.23
CA GLY A 265 -13.51 1.48 -8.50
C GLY A 265 -12.93 1.07 -9.84
N VAL A 266 -13.19 1.84 -10.91
CA VAL A 266 -12.61 1.59 -12.24
C VAL A 266 -11.10 1.79 -12.23
N CYS A 267 -10.61 2.90 -11.68
CA CYS A 267 -9.18 3.18 -11.56
C CYS A 267 -8.46 2.12 -10.70
N MET A 268 -9.06 1.71 -9.57
CA MET A 268 -8.51 0.63 -8.74
C MET A 268 -8.43 -0.69 -9.51
N THR A 269 -9.49 -1.06 -10.23
CA THR A 269 -9.53 -2.29 -11.04
C THR A 269 -8.43 -2.30 -12.10
N VAL A 270 -8.34 -1.24 -12.92
CA VAL A 270 -7.33 -1.12 -13.98
C VAL A 270 -5.91 -1.11 -13.40
N GLY A 271 -5.68 -0.33 -12.34
CA GLY A 271 -4.37 -0.24 -11.69
C GLY A 271 -3.94 -1.57 -11.06
N ALA A 272 -4.84 -2.25 -10.35
CA ALA A 272 -4.54 -3.54 -9.71
C ALA A 272 -4.27 -4.65 -10.72
N ILE A 273 -5.10 -4.78 -11.77
CA ILE A 273 -4.90 -5.77 -12.84
C ILE A 273 -3.57 -5.51 -13.56
N GLY A 274 -3.29 -4.25 -13.94
CA GLY A 274 -2.05 -3.92 -14.63
C GLY A 274 -0.80 -4.19 -13.78
N LEU A 275 -0.84 -3.87 -12.48
CA LEU A 275 0.28 -4.17 -11.56
C LEU A 275 0.44 -5.68 -11.32
N LEU A 276 -0.65 -6.44 -11.25
CA LEU A 276 -0.59 -7.90 -11.18
C LEU A 276 -0.01 -8.51 -12.47
N TRP A 277 -0.38 -7.97 -13.62
CA TRP A 277 0.17 -8.37 -14.92
C TRP A 277 1.68 -8.10 -15.00
N LEU A 278 2.13 -6.89 -14.63
CA LEU A 278 3.57 -6.55 -14.58
C LEU A 278 4.34 -7.49 -13.65
N LYS A 279 3.76 -7.83 -12.48
CA LYS A 279 4.41 -8.76 -11.54
C LYS A 279 4.52 -10.18 -12.07
N ARG A 280 3.54 -10.64 -12.87
CA ARG A 280 3.56 -11.98 -13.46
C ARG A 280 4.52 -12.07 -14.65
N ARG A 281 4.56 -11.04 -15.50
CA ARG A 281 5.34 -11.03 -16.74
C ARG A 281 6.78 -10.55 -16.57
N GLY A 282 7.04 -9.68 -15.60
CA GLY A 282 8.37 -9.10 -15.45
C GLY A 282 9.40 -10.07 -14.89
N ASP A 283 10.67 -9.72 -15.09
CA ASP A 283 11.80 -10.48 -14.57
C ASP A 283 11.67 -10.67 -13.04
N GLN A 284 11.83 -11.93 -12.64
CA GLN A 284 11.63 -12.38 -11.27
C GLN A 284 12.95 -12.40 -10.49
N THR A 285 14.09 -12.41 -11.18
CA THR A 285 15.45 -12.38 -10.62
C THR A 285 15.67 -11.19 -9.66
N PRO A 286 15.20 -9.96 -9.96
CA PRO A 286 15.42 -8.80 -9.10
C PRO A 286 14.52 -8.77 -7.85
N THR A 287 13.57 -9.71 -7.70
CA THR A 287 12.50 -9.57 -6.69
C THR A 287 12.36 -10.79 -5.80
N ALA A 288 12.47 -10.55 -4.48
CA ALA A 288 12.24 -11.55 -3.46
C ALA A 288 10.84 -12.21 -3.60
N PRO A 289 10.75 -13.55 -3.76
CA PRO A 289 9.47 -14.25 -3.95
C PRO A 289 8.43 -13.96 -2.88
N GLU A 290 8.86 -13.91 -1.62
CA GLU A 290 8.04 -13.57 -0.44
C GLU A 290 7.39 -12.18 -0.58
N SER A 291 8.15 -11.18 -1.02
CA SER A 291 7.63 -9.84 -1.29
C SER A 291 6.61 -9.87 -2.43
N ARG A 292 6.86 -10.63 -3.51
CA ARG A 292 5.93 -10.73 -4.64
C ARG A 292 4.58 -11.31 -4.23
N ARG A 293 4.57 -12.34 -3.38
CA ARG A 293 3.34 -12.97 -2.90
C ARG A 293 2.53 -12.04 -2.01
N ALA A 294 3.17 -11.34 -1.08
CA ALA A 294 2.52 -10.34 -0.23
C ALA A 294 1.93 -9.18 -1.05
N ASP A 295 2.67 -8.70 -2.06
CA ASP A 295 2.19 -7.69 -3.00
C ASP A 295 0.96 -8.15 -3.79
N ALA A 296 0.97 -9.38 -4.29
CA ALA A 296 -0.13 -9.92 -5.07
C ALA A 296 -1.40 -10.10 -4.22
N ALA A 297 -1.24 -10.48 -2.95
CA ALA A 297 -2.36 -10.66 -2.03
C ALA A 297 -3.12 -9.34 -1.78
N ILE A 298 -2.40 -8.27 -1.46
CA ILE A 298 -3.04 -6.97 -1.20
C ILE A 298 -3.64 -6.35 -2.47
N LEU A 299 -3.01 -6.54 -3.63
CA LEU A 299 -3.58 -6.14 -4.92
C LEU A 299 -4.86 -6.94 -5.22
N GLY A 300 -4.89 -8.23 -4.88
CA GLY A 300 -6.08 -9.07 -4.98
C GLY A 300 -7.22 -8.58 -4.08
N LEU A 301 -6.93 -8.20 -2.83
CA LEU A 301 -7.94 -7.62 -1.93
C LEU A 301 -8.48 -6.28 -2.44
N LEU A 302 -7.62 -5.39 -2.91
CA LEU A 302 -8.06 -4.11 -3.51
C LEU A 302 -8.93 -4.33 -4.76
N LEU A 303 -8.56 -5.31 -5.60
CA LEU A 303 -9.35 -5.69 -6.76
C LEU A 303 -10.71 -6.28 -6.34
N TRP A 304 -10.74 -7.15 -5.32
CA TRP A 304 -11.97 -7.71 -4.78
C TRP A 304 -12.92 -6.63 -4.27
N VAL A 305 -12.42 -5.67 -3.48
CA VAL A 305 -13.20 -4.54 -2.98
C VAL A 305 -13.72 -3.68 -4.13
N ALA A 306 -12.89 -3.37 -5.12
CA ALA A 306 -13.30 -2.58 -6.28
C ALA A 306 -14.39 -3.27 -7.12
N LEU A 307 -14.19 -4.55 -7.47
CA LEU A 307 -15.14 -5.31 -8.30
C LEU A 307 -16.46 -5.53 -7.58
N THR A 308 -16.43 -5.88 -6.29
CA THR A 308 -17.65 -6.07 -5.49
C THR A 308 -18.41 -4.77 -5.30
N GLY A 309 -17.72 -3.62 -5.16
CA GLY A 309 -18.35 -2.31 -5.09
C GLY A 309 -19.02 -1.88 -6.40
N LEU A 310 -18.36 -2.11 -7.54
CA LEU A 310 -18.93 -1.85 -8.87
C LEU A 310 -20.11 -2.79 -9.15
N ALA A 311 -20.00 -4.07 -8.80
CA ALA A 311 -21.09 -5.03 -8.92
C ALA A 311 -22.29 -4.61 -8.05
N LEU A 312 -22.05 -4.25 -6.79
CA LEU A 312 -23.11 -3.75 -5.92
C LEU A 312 -23.82 -2.55 -6.55
N LEU A 313 -23.09 -1.59 -7.14
CA LEU A 313 -23.70 -0.45 -7.83
C LEU A 313 -24.61 -0.87 -9.00
N ILE A 314 -24.16 -1.82 -9.83
CA ILE A 314 -24.93 -2.32 -10.99
C ILE A 314 -26.20 -3.05 -10.56
N TRP A 315 -26.12 -3.86 -9.49
CA TRP A 315 -27.21 -4.75 -9.07
C TRP A 315 -27.98 -4.27 -7.83
N ARG A 316 -27.77 -3.02 -7.38
CA ARG A 316 -28.40 -2.47 -6.16
C ARG A 316 -29.93 -2.45 -6.17
N GLU A 317 -30.56 -2.45 -7.34
CA GLU A 317 -32.03 -2.43 -7.46
C GLU A 317 -32.66 -3.84 -7.57
N THR A 318 -31.83 -4.88 -7.39
CA THR A 318 -32.25 -6.28 -7.47
C THR A 318 -32.25 -6.96 -6.10
N GLY A 319 -32.87 -8.14 -6.00
CA GLY A 319 -32.81 -8.99 -4.81
C GLY A 319 -31.40 -9.39 -4.38
N ALA A 320 -30.40 -9.28 -5.27
CA ALA A 320 -29.02 -9.60 -4.94
C ALA A 320 -28.33 -8.55 -4.05
N MET A 321 -28.95 -7.38 -3.83
CA MET A 321 -28.32 -6.26 -3.12
C MET A 321 -27.81 -6.64 -1.72
N GLY A 322 -28.58 -7.38 -0.92
CA GLY A 322 -28.19 -7.70 0.46
C GLY A 322 -26.92 -8.54 0.55
N ILE A 323 -26.83 -9.59 -0.28
CA ILE A 323 -25.64 -10.45 -0.33
C ILE A 323 -24.44 -9.71 -0.94
N LEU A 324 -24.63 -8.94 -2.01
CA LEU A 324 -23.56 -8.14 -2.60
C LEU A 324 -23.03 -7.08 -1.63
N LEU A 325 -23.91 -6.45 -0.85
CA LEU A 325 -23.55 -5.51 0.20
C LEU A 325 -22.70 -6.20 1.27
N ALA A 326 -23.14 -7.37 1.76
CA ALA A 326 -22.39 -8.15 2.74
C ALA A 326 -21.00 -8.53 2.23
N ILE A 327 -20.90 -9.00 0.98
CA ILE A 327 -19.63 -9.36 0.34
C ILE A 327 -18.71 -8.14 0.23
N HIS A 328 -19.24 -7.01 -0.23
CA HIS A 328 -18.46 -5.79 -0.37
C HIS A 328 -17.97 -5.27 0.99
N LEU A 329 -18.87 -5.17 1.98
CA LEU A 329 -18.52 -4.74 3.34
C LEU A 329 -17.53 -5.71 4.00
N GLY A 330 -17.64 -7.01 3.77
CA GLY A 330 -16.68 -8.00 4.25
C GLY A 330 -15.28 -7.76 3.67
N GLY A 331 -15.19 -7.44 2.38
CA GLY A 331 -13.94 -7.02 1.74
C GLY A 331 -13.37 -5.71 2.32
N VAL A 332 -14.22 -4.70 2.55
CA VAL A 332 -13.82 -3.42 3.14
C VAL A 332 -13.34 -3.59 4.59
N LEU A 333 -14.05 -4.40 5.39
CA LEU A 333 -13.68 -4.75 6.75
C LEU A 333 -12.31 -5.44 6.79
N ALA A 334 -12.10 -6.43 5.91
CA ALA A 334 -10.80 -7.08 5.78
C ALA A 334 -9.69 -6.11 5.39
N LEU A 335 -9.97 -5.20 4.45
CA LEU A 335 -9.03 -4.15 4.06
C LEU A 335 -8.66 -3.29 5.28
N PHE A 336 -9.64 -2.81 6.04
CA PHE A 336 -9.40 -1.98 7.22
C PHE A 336 -8.58 -2.70 8.29
N ILE A 337 -8.90 -3.96 8.59
CA ILE A 337 -8.12 -4.77 9.55
C ILE A 337 -6.66 -4.94 9.08
N LEU A 338 -6.45 -5.17 7.77
CA LEU A 338 -5.13 -5.46 7.21
C LEU A 338 -4.33 -4.20 6.82
N LEU A 339 -4.88 -2.99 6.91
CA LEU A 339 -4.17 -1.74 6.63
C LEU A 339 -2.79 -1.66 7.33
N PRO A 340 -2.68 -1.81 8.66
CA PRO A 340 -1.40 -1.77 9.40
C PRO A 340 -0.56 -3.04 9.24
N TYR A 341 -1.18 -4.14 8.79
CA TYR A 341 -0.58 -5.47 8.74
C TYR A 341 -0.38 -5.99 7.32
N SER A 342 -0.30 -5.09 6.35
CA SER A 342 -0.04 -5.39 4.95
C SER A 342 0.99 -4.43 4.39
N LYS A 343 1.35 -4.61 3.12
CA LYS A 343 2.26 -3.69 2.43
C LYS A 343 1.71 -2.26 2.34
N LEU A 344 0.43 -1.98 2.58
CA LEU A 344 -0.13 -0.61 2.48
C LEU A 344 0.61 0.41 3.37
N VAL A 345 1.18 -0.04 4.49
CA VAL A 345 2.04 0.79 5.36
C VAL A 345 3.26 1.41 4.67
N HIS A 346 3.67 0.87 3.50
CA HIS A 346 4.80 1.39 2.73
C HIS A 346 4.65 2.88 2.40
N ALA A 347 3.43 3.37 2.22
CA ALA A 347 3.19 4.77 1.90
C ALA A 347 3.76 5.71 2.98
N GLY A 348 3.51 5.39 4.26
CA GLY A 348 4.00 6.18 5.38
C GLY A 348 5.50 6.05 5.60
N TYR A 349 6.05 4.83 5.54
CA TYR A 349 7.50 4.63 5.69
C TYR A 349 8.30 5.29 4.57
N ARG A 350 7.84 5.19 3.32
CA ARG A 350 8.46 5.87 2.17
C ARG A 350 8.38 7.39 2.28
N PHE A 351 7.23 7.92 2.71
CA PHE A 351 7.10 9.36 2.96
C PHE A 351 8.12 9.85 3.98
N ILE A 352 8.29 9.12 5.09
CA ILE A 352 9.29 9.46 6.10
C ILE A 352 10.73 9.39 5.53
N SER A 353 11.08 8.35 4.78
CA SER A 353 12.40 8.26 4.13
C SER A 353 12.66 9.42 3.19
N LEU A 354 11.67 9.80 2.37
CA LEU A 354 11.80 10.95 1.45
C LEU A 354 11.91 12.27 2.20
N LEU A 355 11.20 12.41 3.33
CA LEU A 355 11.33 13.58 4.20
C LEU A 355 12.72 13.68 4.81
N ILE A 356 13.26 12.59 5.35
CA ILE A 356 14.63 12.53 5.88
C ILE A 356 15.64 12.89 4.80
N GLU A 357 15.49 12.32 3.60
CA GLU A 357 16.37 12.61 2.46
C GLU A 357 16.31 14.10 2.08
N ALA A 358 15.12 14.68 1.99
CA ALA A 358 14.94 16.10 1.70
C ALA A 358 15.54 17.00 2.80
N MET A 359 15.47 16.59 4.07
CA MET A 359 16.06 17.30 5.20
C MET A 359 17.60 17.28 5.15
N GLU A 360 18.20 16.13 4.83
CA GLU A 360 19.66 15.99 4.74
C GLU A 360 20.24 16.79 3.57
N GLN A 361 19.57 16.74 2.41
CA GLN A 361 19.95 17.55 1.24
C GLN A 361 19.85 19.05 1.53
N ALA A 362 18.82 19.49 2.25
CA ALA A 362 18.65 20.89 2.63
C ALA A 362 19.68 21.36 3.68
N SER A 363 20.16 20.46 4.53
CA SER A 363 21.13 20.77 5.59
C SER A 363 22.58 20.85 5.09
N GLY A 364 22.81 20.72 3.78
CA GLY A 364 24.14 20.87 3.20
C GLY A 364 25.12 19.76 3.58
N ARG A 365 24.64 18.59 4.04
CA ARG A 365 25.43 17.36 4.11
C ARG A 365 25.68 16.89 2.67
N LYS A 366 26.54 17.64 1.96
CA LYS A 366 27.06 17.25 0.66
C LYS A 366 27.93 16.01 0.85
N ALA A 367 27.81 15.10 -0.12
CA ALA A 367 28.46 13.80 -0.15
C ALA A 367 29.96 13.89 0.13
#